data_AF-A0A7C7T4N5-F1
#
_entry.id   AF-A0A7C7T4N5-F1
#
_cell.length_a   1.000
_cell.length_b   1.000
_cell.length_c   1.000
_cell.angle_alpha   90.00
_cell.angle_beta   90.00
_cell.angle_gamma   90.00
#
_symmetry.space_group_name_H-M   'P 1'
#
loop_
_entity.id
_entity.type
_entity.pdbx_description
1 polymer ?
#
loop_
_entity_poly.entity_id
_entity_poly.type
_entity_poly.pdbx_seq_one_letter_code
_entity_poly.pdbx_strand_id
1 'polypeptide(L)'
;MSATATTIQTEFFGKTWIYRVGAFMCFLLSFICVVVALLFLFGISTPANNKPPADAAVVLSLIAVAVGLFGYFCRFNVLIRRKPLLRICNEGIEVNVIGRGSLDELPIPMWIKIVWLMLSMQGFKKQIGWVPWESFQGDLVEGLRTMRTLTIHGTVAFPTFQGDQIEAKVTNRVKFCSSEFREPLETIALAIHEAFKHPASRRTLPSLHE
;
A
#
# COMPACT_ATOMS: atom_id res chain seq x y z
N MET A 1 -36.85 23.77 -6.41
CA MET A 1 -35.37 23.86 -6.31
C MET A 1 -34.87 22.52 -5.82
N SER A 2 -34.40 21.66 -6.72
CA SER A 2 -33.80 20.37 -6.33
C SER A 2 -32.44 20.65 -5.72
N ALA A 3 -32.28 20.36 -4.42
CA ALA A 3 -30.98 20.33 -3.80
C ALA A 3 -30.14 19.26 -4.50
N THR A 4 -29.11 19.67 -5.23
CA THR A 4 -28.07 18.78 -5.73
C THR A 4 -27.45 18.14 -4.50
N ALA A 5 -27.82 16.89 -4.20
CA ALA A 5 -27.20 16.12 -3.14
C ALA A 5 -25.71 15.97 -3.51
N THR A 6 -24.84 16.73 -2.84
CA THR A 6 -23.40 16.55 -2.93
C THR A 6 -23.09 15.20 -2.33
N THR A 7 -22.86 14.20 -3.18
CA THR A 7 -22.48 12.86 -2.77
C THR A 7 -21.12 12.95 -2.11
N ILE A 8 -21.08 12.79 -0.78
CA ILE A 8 -19.84 12.77 -0.01
C ILE A 8 -19.00 11.60 -0.52
N GLN A 9 -17.74 11.87 -0.88
CA GLN A 9 -16.82 10.80 -1.27
C GLN A 9 -16.53 9.94 -0.03
N THR A 10 -16.87 8.66 -0.10
CA THR A 10 -16.72 7.70 1.00
C THR A 10 -15.48 6.83 0.88
N GLU A 11 -14.93 6.66 -0.31
CA GLU A 11 -13.81 5.76 -0.59
C GLU A 11 -12.57 6.51 -1.06
N PHE A 12 -11.44 6.25 -0.39
CA PHE A 12 -10.16 6.87 -0.66
C PHE A 12 -9.10 5.82 -0.97
N PHE A 13 -8.41 5.99 -2.10
CA PHE A 13 -7.56 4.95 -2.68
C PHE A 13 -6.09 5.27 -2.54
N GLY A 14 -5.28 4.21 -2.44
CA GLY A 14 -3.83 4.35 -2.43
C GLY A 14 -3.26 4.68 -3.81
N LYS A 15 -2.13 5.39 -3.84
CA LYS A 15 -1.32 5.58 -5.05
C LYS A 15 -0.76 4.23 -5.51
N THR A 16 -1.26 3.73 -6.63
CA THR A 16 -0.77 2.49 -7.25
C THR A 16 0.15 2.72 -8.44
N TRP A 17 0.21 3.95 -8.99
CA TRP A 17 0.94 4.24 -10.23
C TRP A 17 2.44 3.99 -10.11
N ILE A 18 3.06 4.32 -8.97
CA ILE A 18 4.50 4.13 -8.72
C ILE A 18 4.85 2.64 -8.85
N TYR A 19 4.05 1.78 -8.24
CA TYR A 19 4.24 0.32 -8.30
C TYR A 19 3.94 -0.25 -9.69
N ARG A 20 2.99 0.34 -10.44
CA ARG A 20 2.73 -0.06 -11.84
C ARG A 20 3.92 0.25 -12.73
N VAL A 21 4.48 1.46 -12.62
CA VAL A 21 5.68 1.88 -13.38
C VAL A 21 6.88 1.02 -12.99
N GLY A 22 7.09 0.80 -11.69
CA GLY A 22 8.16 -0.07 -11.18
C GLY A 22 8.05 -1.50 -11.72
N ALA A 23 6.87 -2.11 -11.66
CA ALA A 23 6.63 -3.44 -12.20
C ALA A 23 6.91 -3.50 -13.71
N PHE A 24 6.42 -2.53 -14.48
CA PHE A 24 6.64 -2.47 -15.92
C PHE A 24 8.13 -2.37 -16.27
N MET A 25 8.86 -1.44 -15.64
CA MET A 25 10.29 -1.26 -15.90
C MET A 25 11.10 -2.49 -15.52
N CYS A 26 10.77 -3.15 -14.40
CA CYS A 26 11.47 -4.37 -13.97
C CYS A 26 11.19 -5.54 -14.91
N PHE A 27 9.94 -5.73 -15.35
CA PHE A 27 9.63 -6.78 -16.33
C PHE A 27 10.27 -6.52 -17.69
N LEU A 28 10.31 -5.26 -18.14
CA LEU A 28 10.99 -4.89 -19.38
C LEU A 28 12.49 -5.17 -19.30
N LEU A 29 13.15 -4.77 -18.20
CA LEU A 29 14.56 -5.02 -17.99
C LEU A 29 14.86 -6.53 -17.88
N SER A 30 14.06 -7.27 -17.12
CA SER A 30 14.15 -8.73 -17.02
C SER A 30 14.03 -9.40 -18.38
N PHE A 31 13.06 -8.97 -19.20
CA PHE A 31 12.88 -9.47 -20.56
C PHE A 31 14.10 -9.20 -21.45
N ILE A 32 14.66 -7.98 -21.41
CA ILE A 32 15.88 -7.66 -22.15
C ILE A 32 17.04 -8.57 -21.72
N CYS A 33 17.23 -8.78 -20.41
CA CYS A 33 18.26 -9.68 -19.90
C CYS A 33 18.08 -11.11 -20.40
N VAL A 34 16.85 -11.64 -20.45
CA VAL A 34 16.57 -12.97 -21.01
C VAL A 34 16.91 -13.01 -22.49
N VAL A 35 16.47 -12.03 -23.28
CA VAL A 35 16.76 -11.98 -24.72
C VAL A 35 18.26 -11.95 -24.98
N VAL A 36 19.01 -11.10 -24.28
CA VAL A 36 20.47 -11.01 -24.43
C VAL A 36 21.17 -12.29 -23.96
N ALA A 37 20.71 -12.90 -22.85
CA ALA A 37 21.24 -14.18 -22.39
C ALA A 37 21.05 -15.29 -23.44
N LEU A 38 19.88 -15.35 -24.08
CA LEU A 38 19.63 -16.30 -25.16
C LEU A 38 20.51 -16.03 -26.40
N LEU A 39 20.72 -14.76 -26.78
CA LEU A 39 21.63 -14.41 -27.87
C LEU A 39 23.08 -14.85 -27.60
N PHE A 40 23.52 -14.81 -26.34
CA PHE A 40 24.83 -15.36 -25.94
C PHE A 40 24.84 -16.89 -25.93
N LEU A 41 23.78 -17.53 -25.44
CA LEU A 41 23.68 -18.99 -25.34
C LEU A 41 23.62 -19.67 -26.71
N PHE A 42 22.94 -19.06 -27.68
CA PHE A 42 22.87 -19.54 -29.06
C PHE A 42 24.06 -19.09 -29.94
N GLY A 43 25.03 -18.37 -29.39
CA GLY A 43 26.23 -17.94 -30.13
C GLY A 43 25.95 -16.94 -31.25
N ILE A 44 24.82 -16.24 -31.23
CA ILE A 44 24.47 -15.22 -32.23
C ILE A 44 25.34 -13.97 -32.05
N SER A 45 25.80 -13.72 -30.82
CA SER A 45 26.68 -12.59 -30.49
C SER A 45 28.15 -13.04 -30.41
N THR A 46 29.02 -12.30 -31.08
CA THR A 46 30.46 -12.59 -31.12
C THR A 46 31.13 -12.17 -29.81
N PRO A 47 31.99 -13.02 -29.21
CA PRO A 47 32.69 -12.67 -27.99
C PRO A 47 33.70 -11.55 -28.24
N ALA A 48 33.63 -10.46 -27.49
CA ALA A 48 34.54 -9.32 -27.65
C ALA A 48 35.95 -9.57 -27.06
N ASN A 49 36.13 -10.61 -26.21
CA ASN A 49 37.34 -10.79 -25.38
C ASN A 49 37.82 -12.25 -25.27
N ASN A 50 37.54 -13.12 -26.26
CA ASN A 50 37.87 -14.56 -26.23
C ASN A 50 37.36 -15.34 -25.01
N LYS A 51 36.48 -14.75 -24.19
CA LYS A 51 35.82 -15.42 -23.06
C LYS A 51 34.59 -16.20 -23.54
N PRO A 52 34.23 -17.31 -22.87
CA PRO A 52 33.05 -18.08 -23.24
C PRO A 52 31.78 -17.24 -23.04
N PRO A 53 30.93 -17.09 -24.07
CA PRO A 53 29.68 -16.32 -23.96
C PRO A 53 28.67 -16.96 -22.99
N ALA A 54 28.86 -18.26 -22.68
CA ALA A 54 28.04 -18.99 -21.74
C ALA A 54 28.06 -18.39 -20.31
N ASP A 55 29.21 -17.93 -19.82
CA ASP A 55 29.32 -17.36 -18.47
C ASP A 55 28.49 -16.08 -18.34
N ALA A 56 28.55 -15.23 -19.37
CA ALA A 56 27.76 -14.00 -19.43
C ALA A 56 26.25 -14.30 -19.52
N ALA A 57 25.86 -15.33 -20.28
CA ALA A 57 24.46 -15.78 -20.37
C ALA A 57 23.92 -16.25 -19.00
N VAL A 58 24.71 -17.01 -18.24
CA VAL A 58 24.32 -17.47 -16.90
C VAL A 58 24.12 -16.29 -15.95
N VAL A 59 25.07 -15.35 -15.90
CA VAL A 59 24.96 -14.16 -15.04
C VAL A 59 23.74 -13.32 -15.42
N LEU A 60 23.52 -13.06 -16.72
CA LEU A 60 22.35 -12.31 -17.18
C LEU A 60 21.04 -13.00 -16.86
N SER A 61 21.00 -14.34 -16.90
CA SER A 61 19.82 -15.12 -16.50
C SER A 61 19.52 -14.97 -15.01
N LEU A 62 20.54 -15.00 -14.14
CA LEU A 62 20.38 -14.77 -12.70
C LEU A 62 19.85 -13.36 -12.40
N ILE A 63 20.41 -12.35 -13.08
CA ILE A 63 19.93 -10.96 -12.99
C ILE A 63 18.49 -10.86 -13.46
N ALA A 64 18.15 -11.50 -14.59
CA ALA A 64 16.79 -11.48 -15.13
C ALA A 64 15.77 -12.05 -14.14
N VAL A 65 16.10 -13.17 -13.47
CA VAL A 65 15.25 -13.79 -12.45
C VAL A 65 15.09 -12.86 -11.25
N ALA A 66 16.18 -12.30 -10.72
CA ALA A 66 16.13 -11.40 -9.57
C ALA A 66 15.30 -10.14 -9.85
N VAL A 67 15.52 -9.49 -10.99
CA VAL A 67 14.76 -8.30 -11.42
C VAL A 67 13.31 -8.66 -11.71
N GLY A 68 13.04 -9.82 -12.30
CA GLY A 68 11.69 -10.33 -12.55
C GLY A 68 10.91 -10.58 -11.26
N LEU A 69 11.55 -11.16 -10.25
CA LEU A 69 10.97 -11.32 -8.90
C LEU A 69 10.65 -9.97 -8.26
N PHE A 70 11.54 -8.98 -8.38
CA PHE A 70 11.27 -7.63 -7.89
C PHE A 70 10.08 -6.99 -8.62
N GLY A 71 10.00 -7.12 -9.94
CA GLY A 71 8.84 -6.72 -10.74
C GLY A 71 7.54 -7.40 -10.30
N TYR A 72 7.61 -8.69 -9.98
CA TYR A 72 6.49 -9.45 -9.42
C TYR A 72 6.03 -8.90 -8.07
N PHE A 73 6.95 -8.56 -7.16
CA PHE A 73 6.60 -7.90 -5.89
C PHE A 73 5.94 -6.53 -6.09
N CYS A 74 6.41 -5.73 -7.05
CA CYS A 74 5.73 -4.48 -7.41
C CYS A 74 4.31 -4.73 -7.93
N ARG A 75 4.13 -5.75 -8.79
CA ARG A 75 2.81 -6.12 -9.31
C ARG A 75 1.88 -6.59 -8.19
N PHE A 76 2.37 -7.39 -7.27
CA PHE A 76 1.61 -7.88 -6.12
C PHE A 76 1.16 -6.72 -5.20
N ASN A 77 2.03 -5.73 -4.95
CA ASN A 77 1.67 -4.49 -4.24
C ASN A 77 0.50 -3.76 -4.92
N VAL A 78 0.49 -3.68 -6.25
CA VAL A 78 -0.63 -3.08 -6.99
C VAL A 78 -1.94 -3.83 -6.73
N LEU A 79 -1.90 -5.17 -6.66
CA LEU A 79 -3.08 -5.99 -6.44
C LEU A 79 -3.66 -5.79 -5.03
N ILE A 80 -2.81 -5.78 -4.00
CA ILE A 80 -3.24 -5.58 -2.61
C ILE A 80 -3.84 -4.17 -2.42
N ARG A 81 -3.25 -3.17 -3.07
CA ARG A 81 -3.68 -1.75 -3.01
C ARG A 81 -4.87 -1.41 -3.92
N ARG A 82 -5.56 -2.41 -4.50
CA ARG A 82 -6.81 -2.17 -5.26
C ARG A 82 -7.97 -1.78 -4.36
N LYS A 83 -7.96 -2.20 -3.11
CA LYS A 83 -8.99 -1.86 -2.12
C LYS A 83 -8.75 -0.46 -1.57
N PRO A 84 -9.79 0.29 -1.17
CA PRO A 84 -9.63 1.58 -0.54
C PRO A 84 -8.75 1.45 0.72
N LEU A 85 -7.93 2.47 0.96
CA LEU A 85 -7.12 2.59 2.17
C LEU A 85 -7.96 3.12 3.34
N LEU A 86 -8.94 3.96 3.01
CA LEU A 86 -9.90 4.49 3.96
C LEU A 86 -11.28 4.47 3.33
N ARG A 87 -12.26 3.94 4.07
CA ARG A 87 -13.66 3.94 3.69
C ARG A 87 -14.48 4.51 4.85
N ILE A 88 -15.34 5.47 4.54
CA ILE A 88 -16.28 6.08 5.49
C ILE A 88 -17.58 5.29 5.39
N CYS A 89 -17.99 4.67 6.50
CA CYS A 89 -19.21 3.87 6.60
C CYS A 89 -20.21 4.55 7.55
N ASN A 90 -21.43 4.02 7.58
CA ASN A 90 -22.47 4.50 8.48
C ASN A 90 -22.07 4.36 9.96
N GLU A 91 -21.41 3.25 10.32
CA GLU A 91 -21.05 2.89 11.70
C GLU A 91 -19.70 3.49 12.16
N GLY A 92 -18.83 3.85 11.22
CA GLY A 92 -17.50 4.37 11.54
C GLY A 92 -16.59 4.53 10.33
N ILE A 93 -15.28 4.48 10.58
CA ILE A 93 -14.25 4.57 9.54
C ILE A 93 -13.55 3.21 9.45
N GLU A 94 -13.60 2.61 8.26
CA GLU A 94 -12.78 1.44 7.93
C GLU A 94 -11.40 1.93 7.46
N VAL A 95 -10.36 1.41 8.09
CA VAL A 95 -8.97 1.78 7.88
C VAL A 95 -8.21 0.55 7.43
N ASN A 96 -7.80 0.53 6.17
CA ASN A 96 -7.02 -0.54 5.60
C ASN A 96 -5.54 -0.16 5.59
N VAL A 97 -4.80 -0.68 6.56
CA VAL A 97 -3.37 -0.46 6.70
C VAL A 97 -2.61 -1.57 5.98
N ILE A 98 -1.76 -1.18 5.03
CA ILE A 98 -0.95 -2.11 4.25
C ILE A 98 0.50 -1.94 4.63
N GLY A 99 1.13 -3.02 5.06
CA GLY A 99 2.57 -3.07 5.29
C GLY A 99 3.06 -2.41 6.57
N ARG A 100 2.17 -2.22 7.56
CA ARG A 100 2.62 -1.90 8.92
C ARG A 100 3.38 -3.09 9.49
N GLY A 101 4.70 -2.95 9.58
CA GLY A 101 5.57 -3.96 10.20
C GLY A 101 5.66 -3.76 11.71
N SER A 102 6.02 -4.82 12.45
CA SER A 102 6.39 -4.68 13.87
C SER A 102 7.59 -3.74 14.08
N LEU A 103 8.38 -3.52 13.03
CA LEU A 103 9.58 -2.67 13.04
C LEU A 103 9.30 -1.20 12.72
N ASP A 104 8.07 -0.80 12.36
CA ASP A 104 7.79 0.60 12.02
C ASP A 104 7.95 1.53 13.23
N GLU A 105 7.71 1.01 14.43
CA GLU A 105 7.87 1.73 15.69
C GLU A 105 9.33 1.77 16.18
N LEU A 106 10.21 0.95 15.61
CA LEU A 106 11.61 0.87 16.02
C LEU A 106 12.50 1.80 15.16
N PRO A 107 13.49 2.48 15.76
CA PRO A 107 14.43 3.36 15.05
C PRO A 107 15.52 2.57 14.31
N ILE A 108 15.11 1.61 13.47
CA ILE A 108 16.02 0.76 12.69
C ILE A 108 16.30 1.41 11.32
N PRO A 109 17.53 1.29 10.77
CA PRO A 109 17.85 1.74 9.41
C PRO A 109 16.85 1.24 8.35
N MET A 110 16.49 2.14 7.42
CA MET A 110 15.45 1.88 6.41
C MET A 110 15.71 0.65 5.55
N TRP A 111 16.97 0.40 5.18
CA TRP A 111 17.33 -0.76 4.36
C TRP A 111 17.09 -2.10 5.10
N ILE A 112 17.33 -2.16 6.42
CA ILE A 112 17.02 -3.34 7.24
C ILE A 112 15.50 -3.54 7.28
N LYS A 113 14.72 -2.46 7.46
CA LYS A 113 13.25 -2.54 7.42
C LYS A 113 12.77 -3.07 6.07
N ILE A 114 13.32 -2.59 4.96
CA ILE A 114 12.96 -3.05 3.61
C ILE A 114 13.28 -4.55 3.46
N VAL A 115 14.50 -4.95 3.79
CA VAL A 115 14.92 -6.37 3.72
C VAL A 115 14.04 -7.23 4.62
N TRP A 116 13.76 -6.79 5.85
CA TRP A 116 12.88 -7.50 6.77
C TRP A 116 11.45 -7.61 6.24
N LEU A 117 10.88 -6.54 5.71
CA LEU A 117 9.53 -6.53 5.14
C LEU A 117 9.44 -7.46 3.91
N MET A 118 10.51 -7.55 3.12
CA MET A 118 10.62 -8.50 2.01
C MET A 118 10.70 -9.94 2.52
N LEU A 119 11.60 -10.25 3.47
CA LEU A 119 11.83 -11.60 3.97
C LEU A 119 10.66 -12.14 4.81
N SER A 120 10.09 -11.31 5.68
CA SER A 120 8.98 -11.69 6.55
C SER A 120 7.62 -11.68 5.83
N MET A 121 7.60 -11.18 4.58
CA MET A 121 6.39 -10.80 3.84
C MET A 121 5.41 -9.91 4.64
N GLN A 122 5.82 -9.34 5.78
CA GLN A 122 4.95 -8.51 6.63
C GLN A 122 4.55 -7.21 5.93
N GLY A 123 5.39 -6.72 5.00
CA GLY A 123 5.07 -5.56 4.16
C GLY A 123 3.84 -5.75 3.29
N PHE A 124 3.36 -6.98 3.15
CA PHE A 124 2.18 -7.36 2.37
C PHE A 124 0.98 -7.78 3.21
N LYS A 125 1.13 -7.86 4.54
CA LYS A 125 0.00 -8.15 5.42
C LYS A 125 -0.96 -6.98 5.37
N LYS A 126 -2.16 -7.27 4.89
CA LYS A 126 -3.31 -6.37 4.94
C LYS A 126 -3.91 -6.45 6.34
N GLN A 127 -4.02 -5.31 7.02
CA GLN A 127 -4.74 -5.19 8.28
C GLN A 127 -5.90 -4.23 8.08
N ILE A 128 -7.12 -4.73 8.27
CA ILE A 128 -8.32 -3.91 8.28
C ILE A 128 -8.59 -3.57 9.74
N GLY A 129 -8.58 -2.28 10.06
CA GLY A 129 -8.98 -1.76 11.35
C GLY A 129 -10.30 -1.01 11.20
N TRP A 130 -11.03 -0.90 12.30
CA TRP A 130 -12.27 -0.14 12.34
C TRP A 130 -12.26 0.84 13.50
N VAL A 131 -12.78 2.05 13.24
CA VAL A 131 -12.93 3.12 14.22
C VAL A 131 -14.41 3.48 14.32
N PRO A 132 -15.13 3.08 15.38
CA PRO A 132 -16.50 3.51 15.61
C PRO A 132 -16.58 5.03 15.71
N TRP A 133 -17.66 5.62 15.20
CA TRP A 133 -17.91 7.06 15.38
C TRP A 133 -17.95 7.48 16.85
N GLU A 134 -18.41 6.60 17.74
CA GLU A 134 -18.45 6.82 19.19
C GLU A 134 -17.06 6.97 19.82
N SER A 135 -16.05 6.31 19.22
CA SER A 135 -14.66 6.37 19.68
C SER A 135 -13.81 7.40 18.93
N PHE A 136 -14.37 8.01 17.88
CA PHE A 136 -13.66 8.97 17.06
C PHE A 136 -13.52 10.30 17.82
N GLN A 137 -12.27 10.67 18.12
CA GLN A 137 -11.94 11.88 18.87
C GLN A 137 -11.61 13.06 17.95
N GLY A 138 -11.32 12.78 16.68
CA GLY A 138 -10.98 13.77 15.67
C GLY A 138 -9.92 13.29 14.70
N ASP A 139 -9.72 14.08 13.66
CA ASP A 139 -8.68 13.92 12.66
C ASP A 139 -7.79 15.17 12.61
N LEU A 140 -6.50 14.94 12.35
CA LEU A 140 -5.51 16.00 12.35
C LEU A 140 -4.54 15.81 11.18
N VAL A 141 -4.46 16.82 10.32
CA VAL A 141 -3.50 16.86 9.22
C VAL A 141 -2.34 17.74 9.63
N GLU A 142 -1.18 17.13 9.86
CA GLU A 142 0.04 17.84 10.29
C GLU A 142 1.20 17.61 9.33
N GLY A 143 2.23 18.45 9.41
CA GLY A 143 3.50 18.28 8.71
C GLY A 143 3.72 19.24 7.53
N LEU A 144 4.94 19.20 7.01
CA LEU A 144 5.38 20.00 5.86
C LEU A 144 4.67 19.54 4.58
N ARG A 145 4.51 20.42 3.59
CA ARG A 145 3.77 20.14 2.33
C ARG A 145 4.09 18.78 1.69
N THR A 146 5.34 18.33 1.73
CA THR A 146 5.81 17.07 1.14
C THR A 146 5.72 15.85 2.06
N MET A 147 5.52 16.06 3.37
CA MET A 147 5.46 15.02 4.40
C MET A 147 4.23 15.20 5.30
N ARG A 148 3.09 15.59 4.70
CA ARG A 148 1.84 15.70 5.44
C ARG A 148 1.39 14.32 5.89
N THR A 149 0.90 14.26 7.12
CA THR A 149 0.41 13.05 7.75
C THR A 149 -1.00 13.31 8.28
N LEU A 150 -1.94 12.44 7.92
CA LEU A 150 -3.28 12.41 8.49
C LEU A 150 -3.25 11.46 9.68
N THR A 151 -3.51 11.99 10.87
CA THR A 151 -3.67 11.21 12.10
C THR A 151 -5.15 11.15 12.46
N ILE A 152 -5.70 9.94 12.52
CA ILE A 152 -7.04 9.68 13.01
C ILE A 152 -6.92 9.26 14.46
N HIS A 153 -7.56 10.01 15.37
CA HIS A 153 -7.59 9.75 16.80
C HIS A 153 -8.86 8.98 17.13
N GLY A 154 -8.70 7.77 17.68
CA GLY A 154 -9.81 6.92 18.08
C GLY A 154 -9.37 5.49 18.34
N THR A 155 -10.24 4.73 19.00
CA THR A 155 -9.97 3.33 19.32
C THR A 155 -10.12 2.48 18.06
N VAL A 156 -8.98 2.09 17.48
CA VAL A 156 -8.95 1.27 16.27
C VAL A 156 -8.77 -0.18 16.67
N ALA A 157 -9.79 -0.99 16.43
CA ALA A 157 -9.71 -2.43 16.63
C ALA A 157 -9.22 -3.10 15.34
N PHE A 158 -8.03 -3.69 15.37
CA PHE A 158 -7.56 -4.60 14.32
C PHE A 158 -7.84 -6.04 14.74
N PRO A 159 -8.85 -6.72 14.18
CA PRO A 159 -9.06 -8.13 14.47
C PRO A 159 -7.84 -8.92 13.98
N THR A 160 -7.11 -9.51 14.92
CA THR A 160 -6.00 -10.42 14.62
C THR A 160 -6.50 -11.83 14.86
N PHE A 161 -6.62 -12.61 13.81
CA PHE A 161 -6.94 -14.04 13.94
C PHE A 161 -5.66 -14.79 14.27
N GLN A 162 -5.55 -15.27 15.50
CA GLN A 162 -4.45 -16.12 15.96
C GLN A 162 -5.04 -17.44 16.48
N GLY A 163 -5.29 -18.38 15.56
CA GLY A 163 -6.01 -19.62 15.89
C GLY A 163 -7.50 -19.34 16.18
N ASP A 164 -8.03 -19.96 17.25
CA ASP A 164 -9.43 -19.79 17.71
C ASP A 164 -9.66 -18.52 18.55
N GLN A 165 -8.60 -17.75 18.83
CA GLN A 165 -8.70 -16.51 19.62
C GLN A 165 -8.61 -15.28 18.72
N ILE A 166 -9.61 -14.41 18.84
CA ILE A 166 -9.64 -13.10 18.19
C ILE A 166 -9.01 -12.11 19.17
N GLU A 167 -7.72 -11.84 19.03
CA GLU A 167 -7.08 -10.74 19.73
C GLU A 167 -7.20 -9.46 18.90
N ALA A 168 -7.95 -8.48 19.40
CA ALA A 168 -8.00 -7.16 18.78
C ALA A 168 -6.77 -6.36 19.19
N LYS A 169 -5.85 -6.10 18.25
CA LYS A 169 -4.80 -5.11 18.50
C LYS A 169 -5.49 -3.74 18.52
N VAL A 170 -5.63 -3.16 19.70
CA VAL A 170 -6.21 -1.84 19.88
C VAL A 170 -5.10 -0.80 19.78
N THR A 171 -5.29 0.20 18.91
CA THR A 171 -4.45 1.40 18.93
C THR A 171 -5.34 2.63 18.99
N ASN A 172 -4.86 3.68 19.66
CA ASN A 172 -5.62 4.92 19.82
C ASN A 172 -5.41 5.89 18.66
N ARG A 173 -4.55 5.54 17.70
CA ARG A 173 -4.25 6.39 16.55
C ARG A 173 -3.82 5.61 15.32
N VAL A 174 -4.29 6.04 14.15
CA VAL A 174 -3.75 5.61 12.86
C VAL A 174 -3.18 6.80 12.13
N LYS A 175 -2.01 6.61 11.52
CA LYS A 175 -1.30 7.63 10.76
C LYS A 175 -1.17 7.19 9.32
N PHE A 176 -1.42 8.11 8.40
CA PHE A 176 -1.24 7.91 6.97
C PHE A 176 -0.43 9.05 6.37
N CYS A 177 0.54 8.73 5.51
CA CYS A 177 1.33 9.75 4.81
C CYS A 177 0.61 10.23 3.53
N SER A 178 0.83 11.47 3.11
CA SER A 178 0.29 12.02 1.85
C SER A 178 0.80 11.27 0.61
N SER A 179 1.94 10.60 0.71
CA SER A 179 2.49 9.73 -0.33
C SER A 179 1.67 8.45 -0.53
N GLU A 180 0.82 8.06 0.42
CA GLU A 180 0.03 6.84 0.36
C GLU A 180 -1.28 7.04 -0.41
N PHE A 181 -1.95 8.18 -0.22
CA PHE A 181 -3.26 8.46 -0.84
C PHE A 181 -3.15 9.11 -2.21
N ARG A 182 -4.12 8.80 -3.08
CA ARG A 182 -4.31 9.47 -4.37
C ARG A 182 -4.86 10.88 -4.17
N GLU A 183 -5.84 11.02 -3.28
CA GLU A 183 -6.49 12.28 -2.93
C GLU A 183 -5.64 13.10 -1.93
N PRO A 184 -5.77 14.43 -1.91
CA PRO A 184 -5.18 15.28 -0.87
C PRO A 184 -5.74 14.91 0.51
N LEU A 185 -4.87 14.89 1.54
CA LEU A 185 -5.28 14.53 2.90
C LEU A 185 -6.36 15.47 3.46
N GLU A 186 -6.38 16.72 3.00
CA GLU A 186 -7.37 17.73 3.39
C GLU A 186 -8.77 17.36 2.90
N THR A 187 -8.88 16.78 1.69
CA THR A 187 -10.17 16.32 1.15
C THR A 187 -10.69 15.13 1.97
N ILE A 188 -9.80 14.23 2.38
CA ILE A 188 -10.13 13.09 3.23
C ILE A 188 -10.62 13.57 4.60
N ALA A 189 -9.86 14.47 5.22
CA ALA A 189 -10.19 15.09 6.50
C ALA A 189 -11.55 15.80 6.47
N LEU A 190 -11.80 16.60 5.43
CA LEU A 190 -13.09 17.28 5.24
C LEU A 190 -14.26 16.29 5.12
N ALA A 191 -14.10 15.20 4.35
CA ALA A 191 -15.14 14.19 4.21
C ALA A 191 -15.43 13.45 5.54
N ILE A 192 -14.38 13.14 6.31
CA ILE A 192 -14.51 12.55 7.65
C ILE A 192 -15.26 13.51 8.57
N HIS A 193 -14.86 14.79 8.58
CA HIS A 193 -15.47 15.80 9.43
C HIS A 193 -16.93 16.07 9.07
N GLU A 194 -17.27 16.08 7.78
CA GLU A 194 -18.64 16.25 7.30
C GLU A 194 -19.52 15.07 7.72
N ALA A 195 -19.03 13.84 7.52
CA ALA A 195 -19.72 12.63 7.99
C ALA A 195 -19.87 12.64 9.52
N PHE A 196 -18.85 13.10 10.25
CA PHE A 196 -18.89 13.19 11.70
C PHE A 196 -19.89 14.25 12.20
N LYS A 197 -19.92 15.45 11.59
CA LYS A 197 -20.82 16.53 12.02
C LYS A 197 -22.30 16.30 11.69
N HIS A 198 -22.60 15.53 10.65
CA HIS A 198 -23.96 15.33 10.17
C HIS A 198 -24.40 13.86 10.26
N PRO A 199 -24.89 13.38 11.43
CA PRO A 199 -25.35 12.00 11.58
C PRO A 199 -26.42 11.56 10.57
N ALA A 200 -27.22 12.51 10.08
CA ALA A 200 -28.24 12.26 9.06
C ALA A 200 -27.63 11.83 7.71
N SER A 201 -26.45 12.36 7.32
CA SER A 201 -25.78 11.96 6.08
C SER A 201 -25.13 10.58 6.20
N ARG A 202 -24.84 10.09 7.41
CA ARG A 202 -24.29 8.76 7.65
C ARG A 202 -25.23 7.63 7.23
N ARG A 203 -26.55 7.85 7.38
CA ARG A 203 -27.58 6.84 7.05
C ARG A 203 -27.63 6.48 5.57
N THR A 204 -27.09 7.34 4.71
CA THR A 204 -26.99 7.10 3.27
C THR A 204 -25.65 6.48 2.86
N LEU A 205 -24.72 6.30 3.81
CA LEU A 205 -23.42 5.67 3.57
C LEU A 205 -23.53 4.14 3.62
N PRO A 206 -22.64 3.41 2.92
CA PRO A 206 -22.61 1.97 2.98
C PRO A 206 -22.36 1.46 4.41
N SER A 207 -22.94 0.32 4.74
CA SER A 207 -22.65 -0.36 6.00
C SER A 207 -21.29 -1.06 5.92
N LEU A 208 -20.63 -1.21 7.08
CA LEU A 208 -19.43 -2.03 7.21
C LEU A 208 -19.68 -3.52 6.89
N HIS A 209 -20.93 -3.98 7.02
CA HIS A 209 -21.29 -5.40 6.93
C HIS A 209 -21.85 -5.85 5.56
N GLU A 210 -21.91 -4.95 4.58
CA GLU A 210 -22.28 -5.22 3.18
C GLU A 210 -21.06 -5.59 2.32
#